data_AF-A0A660U3P6-F1
#
_entry.id   AF-A0A660U3P6-F1
#
_cell.length_a   1.000
_cell.length_b   1.000
_cell.length_c   1.000
_cell.angle_alpha   90.00
_cell.angle_beta   90.00
_cell.angle_gamma   90.00
#
_symmetry.space_group_name_H-M   'P 1'
#
loop_
_entity.id
_entity.type
_entity.pdbx_description
1 polymer ?
#
loop_
_entity_poly.entity_id
_entity_poly.type
_entity_poly.pdbx_seq_one_letter_code
_entity_poly.pdbx_strand_id
1 'polypeptide(L)'
;MAERVSISAGKKRNLKLLADPEGRFRMMAIDQRGSLKRMLAKVMGIEPDDVKYEDLARVKKIITKVLSPYSSATLMDPVYGYPYSIDYIPKDVGVLLAFEETGYEKAGPNGRERRSRPIEGWSVEKAKKAGANAVKLLIYYRPEASDETLKHQQEFVKRVGEECERYDIPFLLELVSYPLLEDEIAASPDPEKPTTDTPVFARRKPEIVMKTAAEFSKPEY
;
A
#
# COMPACT_ATOMS: atom_id res chain seq x y z
N MET A 1 -23.60 -0.19 23.83
CA MET A 1 -23.40 -1.40 23.01
C MET A 1 -22.56 -0.97 21.82
N ALA A 2 -21.45 -1.65 21.50
CA ALA A 2 -20.69 -1.33 20.30
C ALA A 2 -21.60 -1.51 19.07
N GLU A 3 -21.69 -0.49 18.23
CA GLU A 3 -22.46 -0.54 17.00
C GLU A 3 -21.95 -1.69 16.12
N ARG A 4 -22.86 -2.57 15.68
CA ARG A 4 -22.47 -3.68 14.80
C ARG A 4 -22.12 -3.11 13.44
N VAL A 5 -20.86 -3.20 13.05
CA VAL A 5 -20.41 -2.86 11.70
C VAL A 5 -21.21 -3.68 10.68
N SER A 6 -21.92 -3.00 9.78
CA SER A 6 -22.62 -3.62 8.65
C SER A 6 -21.66 -3.78 7.47
N ILE A 7 -21.62 -4.95 6.86
CA ILE A 7 -20.78 -5.24 5.69
C ILE A 7 -21.68 -5.72 4.56
N SER A 8 -21.61 -5.05 3.41
CA SER A 8 -22.34 -5.41 2.19
C SER A 8 -21.95 -6.81 1.68
N ALA A 9 -22.82 -7.40 0.85
CA ALA A 9 -22.64 -8.78 0.39
C ALA A 9 -21.36 -8.96 -0.45
N GLY A 10 -21.03 -8.03 -1.36
CA GLY A 10 -19.81 -8.09 -2.16
C GLY A 10 -18.57 -7.93 -1.32
N LYS A 11 -18.50 -6.94 -0.41
CA LYS A 11 -17.41 -6.82 0.57
C LYS A 11 -17.24 -8.10 1.39
N LYS A 12 -18.32 -8.66 1.96
CA LYS A 12 -18.28 -9.89 2.75
C LYS A 12 -17.81 -11.11 1.93
N ARG A 13 -18.26 -11.25 0.69
CA ARG A 13 -17.85 -12.35 -0.20
C ARG A 13 -16.36 -12.27 -0.52
N ASN A 14 -15.86 -11.09 -0.83
CA ASN A 14 -14.45 -10.88 -1.12
C ASN A 14 -13.57 -11.05 0.11
N LEU A 15 -13.96 -10.53 1.29
CA LEU A 15 -13.23 -10.76 2.54
C LEU A 15 -13.07 -12.26 2.85
N LYS A 16 -14.11 -13.07 2.59
CA LYS A 16 -14.03 -14.52 2.71
C LYS A 16 -13.05 -15.19 1.73
N LEU A 17 -12.84 -14.60 0.55
CA LEU A 17 -11.85 -15.10 -0.42
C LEU A 17 -10.42 -14.67 -0.07
N LEU A 18 -10.27 -13.58 0.68
CA LEU A 18 -8.97 -13.06 1.12
C LEU A 18 -8.43 -13.77 2.37
N ALA A 19 -9.31 -14.42 3.13
CA ALA A 19 -8.98 -15.13 4.35
C ALA A 19 -8.81 -16.64 4.11
N ASP A 20 -8.03 -17.30 4.97
CA ASP A 20 -7.95 -18.75 5.04
C ASP A 20 -9.23 -19.37 5.66
N PRO A 21 -9.37 -20.71 5.68
CA PRO A 21 -10.56 -21.36 6.26
C PRO A 21 -10.81 -21.02 7.74
N GLU A 22 -9.77 -20.64 8.48
CA GLU A 22 -9.86 -20.19 9.88
C GLU A 22 -10.24 -18.70 10.01
N GLY A 23 -10.44 -18.00 8.89
CA GLY A 23 -10.80 -16.58 8.86
C GLY A 23 -9.61 -15.64 9.08
N ARG A 24 -8.37 -16.10 8.91
CA ARG A 24 -7.15 -15.30 9.06
C ARG A 24 -6.62 -14.84 7.71
N PHE A 25 -6.07 -13.63 7.68
CA PHE A 25 -5.45 -13.07 6.47
C PHE A 25 -3.97 -13.45 6.41
N ARG A 26 -3.66 -14.60 5.78
CA ARG A 26 -2.27 -15.05 5.53
C ARG A 26 -1.84 -14.61 4.12
N MET A 27 -1.58 -13.31 3.96
CA MET A 27 -1.39 -12.71 2.64
C MET A 27 0.09 -12.59 2.26
N MET A 28 0.40 -12.81 0.98
CA MET A 28 1.71 -12.50 0.40
C MET A 28 1.65 -11.13 -0.29
N ALA A 29 2.59 -10.24 0.01
CA ALA A 29 2.72 -8.94 -0.65
C ALA A 29 3.93 -8.93 -1.59
N ILE A 30 3.67 -8.65 -2.88
CA ILE A 30 4.69 -8.51 -3.91
C ILE A 30 4.42 -7.29 -4.82
N ASP A 31 3.81 -6.24 -4.27
CA ASP A 31 3.48 -4.97 -4.96
C ASP A 31 4.65 -3.95 -5.00
N GLN A 32 5.82 -4.31 -4.45
CA GLN A 32 6.99 -3.44 -4.44
C GLN A 32 7.48 -3.14 -5.86
N ARG A 33 7.57 -1.85 -6.20
CA ARG A 33 8.08 -1.37 -7.51
C ARG A 33 9.48 -0.81 -7.35
N GLY A 34 9.60 0.44 -6.89
CA GLY A 34 10.89 1.13 -6.79
C GLY A 34 11.90 0.46 -5.87
N SER A 35 11.47 -0.12 -4.74
CA SER A 35 12.37 -0.86 -3.84
C SER A 35 12.87 -2.16 -4.48
N LEU A 36 12.00 -2.92 -5.13
CA LEU A 36 12.40 -4.13 -5.86
C LEU A 36 13.37 -3.79 -7.01
N LYS A 37 13.09 -2.72 -7.78
CA LYS A 37 13.98 -2.22 -8.85
C LYS A 37 15.41 -1.97 -8.31
N ARG A 38 15.54 -1.26 -7.19
CA ARG A 38 16.85 -1.02 -6.54
C ARG A 38 17.53 -2.30 -6.05
N MET A 39 16.76 -3.25 -5.49
CA MET A 39 17.30 -4.52 -5.02
C MET A 39 17.84 -5.36 -6.19
N LEU A 40 17.10 -5.43 -7.30
CA LEU A 40 17.52 -6.16 -8.50
C LEU A 40 18.75 -5.53 -9.14
N ALA A 41 18.77 -4.21 -9.28
CA ALA A 41 19.91 -3.47 -9.81
C ALA A 41 21.22 -3.81 -9.07
N LYS A 42 21.16 -3.80 -7.72
CA LYS A 42 22.29 -4.17 -6.86
C LYS A 42 22.76 -5.60 -7.09
N VAL A 43 21.84 -6.56 -7.24
CA VAL A 43 22.19 -7.97 -7.48
C VAL A 43 22.76 -8.18 -8.89
N MET A 44 22.25 -7.44 -9.87
CA MET A 44 22.67 -7.51 -11.27
C MET A 44 23.95 -6.71 -11.56
N GLY A 45 24.38 -5.85 -10.63
CA GLY A 45 25.55 -4.99 -10.83
C GLY A 45 25.33 -3.88 -11.86
N ILE A 46 24.09 -3.38 -11.99
CA ILE A 46 23.71 -2.31 -12.92
C ILE A 46 23.05 -1.15 -12.17
N GLU A 47 22.89 -0.01 -12.84
CA GLU A 47 22.13 1.11 -12.26
C GLU A 47 20.63 0.76 -12.21
N PRO A 48 19.88 1.31 -11.23
CA PRO A 48 18.45 1.08 -11.15
C PRO A 48 17.73 1.32 -12.47
N ASP A 49 18.06 2.41 -13.18
CA ASP A 49 17.38 2.78 -14.42
C ASP A 49 17.65 1.85 -15.61
N ASP A 50 18.66 0.99 -15.50
CA ASP A 50 18.93 -0.06 -16.48
C ASP A 50 18.14 -1.35 -16.23
N VAL A 51 17.48 -1.49 -15.08
CA VAL A 51 16.59 -2.63 -14.79
C VAL A 51 15.36 -2.54 -15.68
N LYS A 52 15.16 -3.56 -16.51
CA LYS A 52 14.09 -3.56 -17.50
C LYS A 52 12.76 -3.94 -16.87
N TYR A 53 11.68 -3.57 -17.57
CA TYR A 53 10.33 -3.96 -17.21
C TYR A 53 10.19 -5.49 -17.06
N GLU A 54 10.78 -6.23 -18.00
CA GLU A 54 10.74 -7.70 -18.04
C GLU A 54 11.46 -8.34 -16.85
N ASP A 55 12.50 -7.70 -16.33
CA ASP A 55 13.24 -8.21 -15.17
C ASP A 55 12.36 -8.20 -13.91
N LEU A 56 11.66 -7.07 -13.68
CA LEU A 56 10.71 -6.91 -12.59
C LEU A 56 9.52 -7.88 -12.73
N ALA A 57 8.92 -7.94 -13.92
CA ALA A 57 7.78 -8.80 -14.21
C ALA A 57 8.14 -10.29 -14.03
N ARG A 58 9.32 -10.71 -14.50
CA ARG A 58 9.80 -12.10 -14.37
C ARG A 58 9.99 -12.49 -12.91
N VAL A 59 10.62 -11.65 -12.10
CA VAL A 59 10.85 -11.92 -10.67
C VAL A 59 9.51 -12.02 -9.93
N LYS A 60 8.59 -11.07 -10.15
CA LYS A 60 7.25 -11.10 -9.54
C LYS A 60 6.45 -12.35 -9.95
N LYS A 61 6.52 -12.75 -11.22
CA LYS A 61 5.90 -13.97 -11.72
C LYS A 61 6.45 -15.23 -11.04
N ILE A 62 7.78 -15.35 -10.91
CA ILE A 62 8.41 -16.52 -10.27
C ILE A 62 7.96 -16.61 -8.80
N ILE A 63 8.04 -15.50 -8.07
CA ILE A 63 7.61 -15.44 -6.66
C ILE A 63 6.14 -15.82 -6.55
N THR A 64 5.27 -15.23 -7.37
CA THR A 64 3.83 -15.51 -7.35
C THR A 64 3.53 -16.97 -7.65
N LYS A 65 4.11 -17.53 -8.72
CA LYS A 65 3.91 -18.92 -9.10
C LYS A 65 4.31 -19.90 -7.99
N VAL A 66 5.39 -19.61 -7.27
CA VAL A 66 5.93 -20.52 -6.25
C VAL A 66 5.24 -20.34 -4.89
N LEU A 67 4.96 -19.09 -4.49
CA LEU A 67 4.55 -18.78 -3.12
C LEU A 67 3.05 -18.49 -2.95
N SER A 68 2.35 -18.04 -4.00
CA SER A 68 0.90 -17.76 -3.94
C SER A 68 0.08 -18.94 -3.41
N PRO A 69 0.36 -20.22 -3.77
CA PRO A 69 -0.37 -21.39 -3.23
C PRO A 69 -0.31 -21.55 -1.71
N TYR A 70 0.62 -20.90 -1.03
CA TYR A 70 0.74 -20.96 0.43
C TYR A 70 0.09 -19.75 1.13
N SER A 71 -0.42 -18.79 0.37
CA SER A 71 -1.11 -17.59 0.89
C SER A 71 -2.64 -17.73 0.77
N SER A 72 -3.39 -17.07 1.64
CA SER A 72 -4.83 -16.90 1.47
C SER A 72 -5.15 -15.86 0.40
N ALA A 73 -4.26 -14.87 0.22
CA ALA A 73 -4.35 -13.87 -0.83
C ALA A 73 -2.98 -13.36 -1.26
N THR A 74 -2.90 -12.86 -2.48
CA THR A 74 -1.70 -12.24 -3.06
C THR A 74 -1.98 -10.77 -3.41
N LEU A 75 -1.22 -9.85 -2.80
CA LEU A 75 -1.19 -8.43 -3.12
C LEU A 75 -0.14 -8.16 -4.20
N MET A 76 -0.56 -7.52 -5.29
CA MET A 76 0.30 -7.19 -6.44
C MET A 76 0.11 -5.75 -6.89
N ASP A 77 1.10 -5.21 -7.59
CA ASP A 77 0.94 -3.99 -8.37
C ASP A 77 0.35 -4.30 -9.75
N PRO A 78 -0.48 -3.40 -10.30
CA PRO A 78 -1.10 -3.59 -11.62
C PRO A 78 -0.14 -3.32 -12.78
N VAL A 79 1.08 -2.85 -12.52
CA VAL A 79 2.04 -2.44 -13.56
C VAL A 79 2.90 -3.63 -14.00
N TYR A 80 3.71 -4.19 -13.10
CA TYR A 80 4.68 -5.26 -13.42
C TYR A 80 4.19 -6.63 -12.96
N GLY A 81 3.48 -6.68 -11.82
CA GLY A 81 3.12 -7.93 -11.17
C GLY A 81 1.92 -8.61 -11.82
N TYR A 82 0.76 -7.97 -11.73
CA TYR A 82 -0.51 -8.60 -12.07
C TYR A 82 -0.60 -9.08 -13.53
N PRO A 83 -0.23 -8.29 -14.55
CA PRO A 83 -0.39 -8.70 -15.95
C PRO A 83 0.37 -9.97 -16.33
N TYR A 84 1.47 -10.30 -15.64
CA TYR A 84 2.33 -11.45 -15.94
C TYR A 84 2.10 -12.65 -15.02
N SER A 85 1.34 -12.44 -13.94
CA SER A 85 1.24 -13.41 -12.85
C SER A 85 -0.16 -13.97 -12.67
N ILE A 86 -1.19 -13.33 -13.23
CA ILE A 86 -2.60 -13.71 -13.05
C ILE A 86 -2.86 -15.20 -13.32
N ASP A 87 -2.28 -15.77 -14.39
CA ASP A 87 -2.46 -17.19 -14.76
C ASP A 87 -1.85 -18.19 -13.76
N TYR A 88 -1.01 -17.70 -12.84
CA TYR A 88 -0.30 -18.52 -11.87
C TYR A 88 -0.87 -18.41 -10.46
N ILE A 89 -1.89 -17.56 -10.26
CA ILE A 89 -2.59 -17.44 -8.98
C ILE A 89 -3.62 -18.57 -8.89
N PRO A 90 -3.59 -19.43 -7.84
CA PRO A 90 -4.59 -20.47 -7.67
C PRO A 90 -6.00 -19.90 -7.51
N LYS A 91 -7.01 -20.66 -7.94
CA LYS A 91 -8.42 -20.21 -7.99
C LYS A 91 -9.01 -19.88 -6.62
N ASP A 92 -8.46 -20.47 -5.58
CA ASP A 92 -8.85 -20.31 -4.17
C ASP A 92 -8.02 -19.25 -3.42
N VAL A 93 -7.06 -18.61 -4.09
CA VAL A 93 -6.25 -17.52 -3.52
C VAL A 93 -6.83 -16.17 -3.95
N GLY A 94 -7.15 -15.33 -2.97
CA GLY A 94 -7.66 -13.98 -3.23
C GLY A 94 -6.61 -13.06 -3.85
N VAL A 95 -7.06 -12.01 -4.54
CA VAL A 95 -6.19 -11.02 -5.18
C VAL A 95 -6.44 -9.63 -4.62
N LEU A 96 -5.37 -8.92 -4.25
CA LEU A 96 -5.42 -7.49 -3.96
C LEU A 96 -4.57 -6.75 -4.99
N LEU A 97 -5.05 -5.60 -5.44
CA LEU A 97 -4.30 -4.72 -6.35
C LEU A 97 -4.00 -3.38 -5.70
N ALA A 98 -2.72 -2.99 -5.74
CA ALA A 98 -2.27 -1.68 -5.30
C ALA A 98 -2.87 -0.57 -6.18
N PHE A 99 -3.20 0.55 -5.55
CA PHE A 99 -3.87 1.68 -6.17
C PHE A 99 -2.96 2.91 -6.29
N GLU A 100 -2.04 3.08 -5.34
CA GLU A 100 -1.13 4.21 -5.30
C GLU A 100 0.00 4.09 -6.32
N GLU A 101 0.51 5.23 -6.78
CA GLU A 101 1.80 5.30 -7.45
C GLU A 101 2.94 4.97 -6.48
N THR A 102 4.04 4.39 -6.99
CA THR A 102 5.20 4.09 -6.16
C THR A 102 5.88 5.37 -5.68
N GLY A 103 6.23 5.41 -4.39
CA GLY A 103 6.88 6.57 -3.79
C GLY A 103 5.86 7.64 -3.37
N TYR A 104 6.27 8.90 -3.45
CA TYR A 104 5.47 10.04 -3.00
C TYR A 104 5.87 11.32 -3.73
N GLU A 105 4.95 12.28 -3.73
CA GLU A 105 5.24 13.67 -4.08
C GLU A 105 5.73 14.41 -2.83
N LYS A 106 6.82 15.18 -2.96
CA LYS A 106 7.33 16.06 -1.90
C LYS A 106 6.39 17.24 -1.72
N ALA A 107 6.01 17.54 -0.48
CA ALA A 107 5.06 18.60 -0.15
C ALA A 107 5.46 19.37 1.12
N GLY A 108 4.62 20.34 1.48
CA GLY A 108 4.76 21.15 2.68
C GLY A 108 5.84 22.24 2.57
N PRO A 109 5.94 23.12 3.58
CA PRO A 109 6.80 24.31 3.53
C PRO A 109 8.28 24.01 3.26
N ASN A 110 8.76 22.88 3.77
CA ASN A 110 10.17 22.49 3.68
C ASN A 110 10.41 21.37 2.65
N GLY A 111 9.40 20.98 1.87
CA GLY A 111 9.51 19.91 0.86
C GLY A 111 9.78 18.51 1.42
N ARG A 112 9.52 18.30 2.73
CA ARG A 112 9.79 17.05 3.46
C ARG A 112 8.53 16.23 3.73
N GLU A 113 7.35 16.82 3.53
CA GLU A 113 6.09 16.10 3.66
C GLU A 113 5.83 15.24 2.42
N ARG A 114 4.92 14.27 2.55
CA ARG A 114 4.73 13.23 1.53
C ARG A 114 3.25 13.12 1.17
N ARG A 115 2.94 13.34 -0.10
CA ARG A 115 1.60 13.11 -0.66
C ARG A 115 1.60 11.85 -1.52
N SER A 116 0.60 11.00 -1.30
CA SER A 116 0.35 9.86 -2.17
C SER A 116 -0.54 10.30 -3.34
N ARG A 117 -0.42 9.59 -4.45
CA ARG A 117 -1.23 9.83 -5.67
C ARG A 117 -1.61 8.49 -6.30
N PRO A 118 -2.71 8.41 -7.07
CA PRO A 118 -3.07 7.18 -7.77
C PRO A 118 -2.09 6.88 -8.90
N ILE A 119 -2.05 5.61 -9.33
CA ILE A 119 -1.42 5.22 -10.60
C ILE A 119 -2.20 5.89 -11.73
N GLU A 120 -1.47 6.49 -12.68
CA GLU A 120 -2.08 7.21 -13.80
C GLU A 120 -2.99 6.28 -14.62
N GLY A 121 -4.22 6.73 -14.87
CA GLY A 121 -5.22 5.97 -15.60
C GLY A 121 -5.76 4.72 -14.89
N TRP A 122 -5.39 4.47 -13.62
CA TRP A 122 -5.93 3.36 -12.82
C TRP A 122 -7.09 3.83 -11.94
N SER A 123 -8.10 2.97 -11.75
CA SER A 123 -9.29 3.28 -10.94
C SER A 123 -9.75 2.03 -10.17
N VAL A 124 -10.56 2.22 -9.13
CA VAL A 124 -11.18 1.10 -8.38
C VAL A 124 -12.03 0.25 -9.31
N GLU A 125 -12.73 0.88 -10.27
CA GLU A 125 -13.48 0.20 -11.32
C GLU A 125 -12.59 -0.74 -12.14
N LYS A 126 -11.41 -0.26 -12.59
CA LYS A 126 -10.47 -1.05 -13.36
C LYS A 126 -9.88 -2.19 -12.54
N ALA A 127 -9.54 -1.95 -11.27
CA ALA A 127 -9.09 -3.00 -10.36
C ALA A 127 -10.16 -4.08 -10.17
N LYS A 128 -11.43 -3.68 -10.00
CA LYS A 128 -12.56 -4.61 -9.88
C LYS A 128 -12.76 -5.41 -11.17
N LYS A 129 -12.76 -4.75 -12.33
CA LYS A 129 -12.89 -5.40 -13.66
C LYS A 129 -11.71 -6.33 -13.96
N ALA A 130 -10.53 -6.01 -13.44
CA ALA A 130 -9.35 -6.86 -13.55
C ALA A 130 -9.50 -8.16 -12.74
N GLY A 131 -10.41 -8.22 -11.76
CA GLY A 131 -10.66 -9.41 -10.94
C GLY A 131 -10.16 -9.29 -9.50
N ALA A 132 -9.79 -8.09 -9.05
CA ALA A 132 -9.38 -7.88 -7.66
C ALA A 132 -10.51 -8.22 -6.67
N ASN A 133 -10.13 -8.85 -5.57
CA ASN A 133 -10.97 -9.04 -4.39
C ASN A 133 -10.82 -7.90 -3.40
N ALA A 134 -9.76 -7.10 -3.44
CA ALA A 134 -9.65 -5.85 -2.70
C ALA A 134 -8.80 -4.84 -3.45
N VAL A 135 -9.05 -3.56 -3.17
CA VAL A 135 -8.13 -2.48 -3.54
C VAL A 135 -7.28 -2.15 -2.32
N LYS A 136 -5.97 -2.04 -2.53
CA LYS A 136 -5.03 -1.60 -1.51
C LYS A 136 -4.54 -0.19 -1.82
N LEU A 137 -4.50 0.68 -0.83
CA LEU A 137 -3.89 2.01 -0.91
C LEU A 137 -2.85 2.18 0.18
N LEU A 138 -1.64 2.61 -0.18
CA LEU A 138 -0.65 3.12 0.76
C LEU A 138 -0.69 4.64 0.82
N ILE A 139 -0.83 5.18 2.03
CA ILE A 139 -0.59 6.60 2.30
C ILE A 139 0.56 6.82 3.29
N TYR A 140 1.32 7.89 3.03
CA TYR A 140 2.23 8.44 4.03
C TYR A 140 1.48 9.44 4.89
N TYR A 141 1.48 9.26 6.20
CA TYR A 141 0.75 10.13 7.11
C TYR A 141 1.57 10.48 8.35
N ARG A 142 1.54 11.75 8.72
CA ARG A 142 2.14 12.30 9.93
C ARG A 142 1.21 13.33 10.54
N PRO A 143 0.70 13.12 11.78
CA PRO A 143 -0.20 14.08 12.43
C PRO A 143 0.36 15.50 12.54
N GLU A 144 1.70 15.65 12.54
CA GLU A 144 2.39 16.93 12.61
C GLU A 144 2.64 17.59 11.23
N ALA A 145 2.17 16.99 10.13
CA ALA A 145 2.26 17.60 8.80
C ALA A 145 1.34 18.83 8.69
N SER A 146 1.62 19.68 7.70
CA SER A 146 0.78 20.83 7.39
C SER A 146 -0.68 20.43 7.10
N ASP A 147 -1.62 21.32 7.45
CA ASP A 147 -3.06 21.12 7.19
C ASP A 147 -3.35 20.78 5.73
N GLU A 148 -2.61 21.38 4.79
CA GLU A 148 -2.76 21.12 3.36
C GLU A 148 -2.42 19.67 3.00
N THR A 149 -1.32 19.12 3.56
CA THR A 149 -0.93 17.73 3.31
C THR A 149 -1.85 16.75 4.05
N LEU A 150 -2.26 17.07 5.28
CA LEU A 150 -3.24 16.24 6.01
C LEU A 150 -4.54 16.14 5.22
N LYS A 151 -5.08 17.29 4.77
CA LYS A 151 -6.30 17.37 3.98
C LYS A 151 -6.18 16.59 2.66
N HIS A 152 -5.08 16.76 1.93
CA HIS A 152 -4.83 15.98 0.70
C HIS A 152 -4.93 14.47 0.95
N GLN A 153 -4.24 13.96 1.97
CA GLN A 153 -4.23 12.53 2.26
C GLN A 153 -5.61 12.03 2.74
N GLN A 154 -6.30 12.80 3.60
CA GLN A 154 -7.64 12.47 4.07
C GLN A 154 -8.65 12.44 2.92
N GLU A 155 -8.67 13.46 2.06
CA GLU A 155 -9.52 13.50 0.87
C GLU A 155 -9.19 12.36 -0.10
N PHE A 156 -7.91 12.01 -0.24
CA PHE A 156 -7.50 10.91 -1.09
C PHE A 156 -8.01 9.56 -0.58
N VAL A 157 -7.84 9.26 0.72
CA VAL A 157 -8.37 8.04 1.35
C VAL A 157 -9.89 7.99 1.22
N LYS A 158 -10.58 9.07 1.60
CA LYS A 158 -12.03 9.17 1.53
C LYS A 158 -12.56 8.88 0.13
N ARG A 159 -11.98 9.50 -0.90
CA ARG A 159 -12.36 9.26 -2.30
C ARG A 159 -12.21 7.79 -2.69
N VAL A 160 -11.11 7.14 -2.31
CA VAL A 160 -10.89 5.72 -2.63
C VAL A 160 -11.86 4.82 -1.84
N GLY A 161 -12.16 5.16 -0.59
CA GLY A 161 -13.18 4.50 0.23
C GLY A 161 -14.57 4.55 -0.40
N GLU A 162 -15.01 5.75 -0.81
CA GLU A 162 -16.28 5.97 -1.51
C GLU A 162 -16.36 5.19 -2.83
N GLU A 163 -15.27 5.14 -3.60
CA GLU A 163 -15.22 4.30 -4.80
C GLU A 163 -15.30 2.80 -4.47
N CYS A 164 -14.61 2.34 -3.42
CA CYS A 164 -14.66 0.94 -2.99
C CYS A 164 -16.05 0.54 -2.47
N GLU A 165 -16.74 1.45 -1.80
CA GLU A 165 -18.16 1.29 -1.44
C GLU A 165 -19.04 1.18 -2.69
N ARG A 166 -18.90 2.11 -3.65
CA ARG A 166 -19.64 2.11 -4.91
C ARG A 166 -19.48 0.81 -5.70
N TYR A 167 -18.28 0.23 -5.73
CA TYR A 167 -17.98 -1.01 -6.44
C TYR A 167 -18.11 -2.28 -5.57
N ASP A 168 -18.64 -2.16 -4.35
CA ASP A 168 -18.86 -3.24 -3.39
C ASP A 168 -17.63 -4.16 -3.22
N ILE A 169 -16.45 -3.53 -3.10
CA ILE A 169 -15.15 -4.17 -2.95
C ILE A 169 -14.47 -3.71 -1.65
N PRO A 170 -13.82 -4.62 -0.89
CA PRO A 170 -13.03 -4.25 0.28
C PRO A 170 -11.91 -3.26 -0.04
N PHE A 171 -11.68 -2.35 0.90
CA PHE A 171 -10.62 -1.37 0.88
C PHE A 171 -9.59 -1.70 1.96
N LEU A 172 -8.34 -1.94 1.56
CA LEU A 172 -7.21 -2.16 2.47
C LEU A 172 -6.34 -0.90 2.48
N LEU A 173 -6.34 -0.20 3.62
CA LEU A 173 -5.54 1.00 3.82
C LEU A 173 -4.24 0.67 4.56
N GLU A 174 -3.10 0.97 3.93
CA GLU A 174 -1.76 0.86 4.51
C GLU A 174 -1.26 2.25 4.94
N LEU A 175 -0.94 2.39 6.22
CA LEU A 175 -0.54 3.66 6.84
C LEU A 175 0.96 3.63 7.15
N VAL A 176 1.73 4.52 6.51
CA VAL A 176 3.19 4.56 6.68
C VAL A 176 3.62 5.89 7.29
N SER A 177 4.19 5.82 8.49
CA SER A 177 4.83 6.95 9.17
C SER A 177 6.25 7.19 8.63
N TYR A 178 6.71 8.44 8.66
CA TYR A 178 8.06 8.83 8.24
C TYR A 178 8.62 9.96 9.13
N PRO A 179 9.96 10.15 9.22
CA PRO A 179 10.54 11.24 9.99
C PRO A 179 10.18 12.59 9.37
N LEU A 180 9.73 13.53 10.20
CA LEU A 180 9.29 14.86 9.74
C LEU A 180 9.82 16.01 10.61
N LEU A 181 9.93 15.79 11.92
CA LEU A 181 10.37 16.83 12.85
C LEU A 181 11.89 17.01 12.78
N GLU A 182 12.38 18.24 13.03
CA GLU A 182 13.81 18.58 12.89
C GLU A 182 14.73 17.67 13.72
N ASP A 183 14.32 17.30 14.93
CA ASP A 183 15.10 16.40 15.78
C ASP A 183 15.07 14.94 15.31
N GLU A 184 14.00 14.49 14.64
CA GLU A 184 13.96 13.18 13.96
C GLU A 184 14.90 13.15 12.75
N ILE A 185 14.97 14.27 12.03
CA ILE A 185 15.83 14.44 10.86
C ILE A 185 17.30 14.52 11.28
N ALA A 186 17.61 15.36 12.27
CA ALA A 186 18.96 15.53 12.80
C ALA A 186 19.52 14.23 13.42
N ALA A 187 18.65 13.35 13.94
CA ALA A 187 19.05 12.05 14.44
C ALA A 187 19.37 11.01 13.34
N SER A 188 19.02 11.30 12.07
CA SER A 188 19.28 10.39 10.96
C SER A 188 20.75 10.45 10.51
N PRO A 189 21.35 9.34 10.06
CA PRO A 189 22.73 9.34 9.53
C PRO A 189 22.92 10.25 8.31
N ASP A 190 21.86 10.40 7.50
CA ASP A 190 21.81 11.30 6.34
C ASP A 190 20.54 12.17 6.47
N PRO A 191 20.67 13.47 6.80
CA PRO A 191 19.54 14.39 6.91
C PRO A 191 18.75 14.59 5.61
N GLU A 192 19.38 14.36 4.44
CA GLU A 192 18.71 14.44 3.14
C GLU A 192 17.89 13.17 2.83
N LYS A 193 18.16 12.08 3.55
CA LYS A 193 17.45 10.79 3.47
C LYS A 193 17.09 10.28 4.86
N PRO A 194 16.23 11.01 5.60
CA PRO A 194 15.96 10.69 6.98
C PRO A 194 15.30 9.31 7.11
N THR A 195 15.68 8.58 8.16
CA THR A 195 15.29 7.19 8.38
C THR A 195 14.43 7.03 9.62
N THR A 196 13.51 6.07 9.58
CA THR A 196 12.74 5.65 10.75
C THR A 196 13.57 4.82 11.73
N ASP A 197 14.76 4.38 11.33
CA ASP A 197 15.67 3.55 12.13
C ASP A 197 16.58 4.41 13.02
N THR A 198 15.97 5.22 13.88
CA THR A 198 16.67 6.03 14.89
C THR A 198 15.99 5.88 16.25
N PRO A 199 16.73 5.98 17.38
CA PRO A 199 16.11 5.97 18.71
C PRO A 199 15.09 7.09 18.93
N VAL A 200 15.28 8.24 18.29
CA VAL A 200 14.35 9.40 18.37
C VAL A 200 13.02 9.04 17.73
N PHE A 201 13.04 8.54 16.48
CA PHE A 201 11.81 8.14 15.78
C PHE A 201 11.12 6.95 16.46
N ALA A 202 11.90 5.96 16.90
CA ALA A 202 11.37 4.76 17.55
C ALA A 202 10.55 5.07 18.81
N ARG A 203 10.94 6.09 19.61
CA ARG A 203 10.19 6.52 20.80
C ARG A 203 8.84 7.16 20.46
N ARG A 204 8.72 7.84 19.31
CA ARG A 204 7.49 8.52 18.87
C ARG A 204 6.56 7.62 18.05
N LYS A 205 7.11 6.61 17.38
CA LYS A 205 6.37 5.73 16.46
C LYS A 205 5.06 5.17 17.05
N PRO A 206 4.99 4.71 18.32
CA PRO A 206 3.73 4.21 18.87
C PRO A 206 2.61 5.25 18.85
N GLU A 207 2.90 6.50 19.28
CA GLU A 207 1.91 7.58 19.31
C GLU A 207 1.48 7.98 17.90
N ILE A 208 2.43 8.08 16.96
CA ILE A 208 2.14 8.39 15.55
C ILE A 208 1.20 7.33 14.97
N VAL A 209 1.50 6.04 15.18
CA VAL A 209 0.67 4.93 14.69
C VAL A 209 -0.72 4.96 15.31
N MET A 210 -0.83 5.15 16.63
CA MET A 210 -2.13 5.20 17.31
C MET A 210 -3.00 6.37 16.82
N LYS A 211 -2.43 7.58 16.69
CA LYS A 211 -3.16 8.74 16.18
C LYS A 211 -3.60 8.54 14.73
N THR A 212 -2.71 8.01 13.90
CA THR A 212 -3.00 7.75 12.48
C THR A 212 -4.09 6.67 12.32
N ALA A 213 -4.02 5.60 13.11
CA ALA A 213 -5.07 4.57 13.11
C ALA A 213 -6.40 5.12 13.63
N ALA A 214 -6.40 5.94 14.68
CA ALA A 214 -7.62 6.58 15.19
C ALA A 214 -8.26 7.51 14.16
N GLU A 215 -7.45 8.26 13.41
CA GLU A 215 -7.92 9.11 12.31
C GLU A 215 -8.64 8.28 11.24
N PHE A 216 -7.98 7.28 10.67
CA PHE A 216 -8.52 6.50 9.54
C PHE A 216 -9.44 5.35 9.95
N SER A 217 -9.83 5.27 11.22
CA SER A 217 -10.90 4.37 11.70
C SER A 217 -12.27 5.07 11.76
N LYS A 218 -12.34 6.37 11.46
CA LYS A 218 -13.61 7.10 11.40
C LYS A 218 -14.44 6.63 10.19
N PRO A 219 -15.78 6.67 10.26
CA PRO A 219 -16.67 6.07 9.26
C PRO A 219 -16.70 6.79 7.90
N GLU A 220 -16.17 8.00 7.79
CA GLU A 220 -16.12 8.75 6.53
C GLU A 220 -15.06 8.27 5.53
N TYR A 221 -14.24 7.27 5.89
CA TYR A 221 -13.13 6.73 5.08
C TYR A 221 -13.40 5.36 4.48
#